data_AF-B2THF0-F1
#
_entry.id   AF-B2THF0-F1
#
_cell.length_a   1.000
_cell.length_b   1.000
_cell.length_c   1.000
_cell.angle_alpha   90.00
_cell.angle_beta   90.00
_cell.angle_gamma   90.00
#
_symmetry.space_group_name_H-M   'P 1'
#
loop_
_entity.id
_entity.type
_entity.pdbx_description
1 polymer ?
#
loop_
_entity_poly.entity_id
_entity_poly.type
_entity_poly.pdbx_seq_one_letter_code
_entity_poly.pdbx_strand_id
1 'polypeptide(L)'
;MEKDKIIESTKKLLENISVMKKRLENEVCEIMEEEKKRISSVLKVLDSLNEEEQCLVAYKYFENKTHSEIAERLHVGINTVTRKLKKLYLTIGRLLYGFEDEFLKELIEPIG
;
A
#
# COMPACT_ATOMS: atom_id res chain seq x y z
N MET A 1 -6.12 -4.78 -15.05
CA MET A 1 -5.85 -5.97 -14.20
C MET A 1 -7.14 -6.44 -13.51
N GLU A 2 -7.36 -7.75 -13.34
CA GLU A 2 -8.57 -8.26 -12.64
C GLU A 2 -8.58 -7.93 -11.14
N LYS A 3 -9.76 -7.74 -10.56
CA LYS A 3 -9.96 -7.30 -9.16
C LYS A 3 -9.21 -8.16 -8.14
N ASP A 4 -9.32 -9.48 -8.25
CA ASP A 4 -8.68 -10.38 -7.28
C ASP A 4 -7.15 -10.40 -7.42
N LYS A 5 -6.63 -10.21 -8.64
CA LYS A 5 -5.20 -10.02 -8.88
C LYS A 5 -4.69 -8.71 -8.26
N ILE A 6 -5.44 -7.61 -8.38
CA ILE A 6 -5.11 -6.33 -7.72
C ILE A 6 -5.01 -6.52 -6.21
N ILE A 7 -6.00 -7.18 -5.61
CA ILE A 7 -6.05 -7.42 -4.17
C ILE A 7 -4.83 -8.25 -3.72
N GLU A 8 -4.55 -9.36 -4.41
CA GLU A 8 -3.45 -10.26 -4.04
C GLU A 8 -2.08 -9.59 -4.20
N SER A 9 -1.84 -8.90 -5.31
CA SER A 9 -0.59 -8.17 -5.55
C SER A 9 -0.39 -7.06 -4.52
N THR A 10 -1.44 -6.31 -4.18
CA THR A 10 -1.36 -5.25 -3.17
C THR A 10 -1.09 -5.81 -1.79
N LYS A 11 -1.74 -6.93 -1.43
CA LYS A 11 -1.50 -7.59 -0.14
C LYS A 11 -0.03 -7.99 0.02
N LYS A 12 0.55 -8.65 -1.01
CA LYS A 12 1.97 -9.04 -1.03
C LYS A 12 2.92 -7.84 -0.95
N LEU A 13 2.56 -6.75 -1.62
CA LEU A 13 3.31 -5.50 -1.53
C LEU A 13 3.33 -4.97 -0.08
N LEU A 14 2.16 -4.91 0.56
CA LEU A 14 2.03 -4.40 1.92
C LEU A 14 2.68 -5.30 2.98
N GLU A 15 2.73 -6.62 2.76
CA GLU A 15 3.48 -7.55 3.63
C GLU A 15 4.96 -7.16 3.75
N ASN A 16 5.51 -6.46 2.75
CA ASN A 16 6.90 -6.01 2.74
C ASN A 16 7.07 -4.52 3.07
N ILE A 17 6.00 -3.79 3.40
CA ILE A 17 6.06 -2.31 3.53
C ILE A 17 6.95 -1.83 4.66
N SER A 18 6.96 -2.54 5.79
CA SER A 18 7.82 -2.20 6.94
C SER A 18 9.30 -2.34 6.58
N VAL A 19 9.65 -3.34 5.76
CA VAL A 19 11.01 -3.53 5.25
C VAL A 19 11.36 -2.43 4.24
N MET A 20 10.44 -2.10 3.31
CA MET A 20 10.64 -1.02 2.34
C MET A 20 10.86 0.35 3.02
N LYS A 21 10.06 0.68 4.04
CA LYS A 21 10.22 1.91 4.82
C LYS A 21 11.58 1.98 5.51
N LYS A 22 11.99 0.91 6.19
CA LYS A 22 13.30 0.83 6.85
C LYS A 22 14.46 0.95 5.86
N ARG A 23 14.32 0.41 4.65
CA ARG A 23 15.33 0.57 3.60
C ARG A 23 15.44 2.03 3.17
N LEU A 24 14.32 2.72 2.96
CA LEU A 24 14.33 4.15 2.61
C LEU A 24 14.96 5.03 3.71
N GLU A 25 14.69 4.73 4.97
CA GLU A 25 15.19 5.50 6.13
C GLU A 25 16.68 5.23 6.43
N ASN A 26 17.16 4.01 6.13
CA ASN A 26 18.56 3.67 6.30
C ASN A 26 19.30 3.94 4.98
N GLU A 27 20.13 4.99 4.95
CA GLU A 27 21.10 5.27 3.86
C GLU A 27 22.17 4.16 3.67
N VAL A 28 21.97 2.98 4.26
CA VAL A 28 22.95 1.91 4.42
C VAL A 28 23.06 1.01 3.19
N CYS A 29 22.17 1.17 2.20
CA CYS A 29 22.27 0.49 0.92
C CYS A 29 22.08 1.50 -0.21
N GLU A 30 22.89 1.37 -1.28
CA GLU A 30 22.62 2.01 -2.56
C GLU A 30 21.31 1.45 -3.13
N ILE A 31 20.18 1.95 -2.64
CA ILE A 31 18.88 1.67 -3.21
C ILE A 31 18.86 2.41 -4.54
N MET A 32 18.65 1.68 -5.63
CA MET A 32 18.51 2.27 -6.96
C MET A 32 17.42 3.34 -6.91
N GLU A 33 17.65 4.47 -7.58
CA GLU A 33 16.69 5.60 -7.58
C GLU A 33 15.28 5.19 -8.02
N GLU A 34 15.16 4.19 -8.89
CA GLU A 34 13.90 3.59 -9.30
C GLU A 34 13.16 2.89 -8.14
N GLU A 35 13.88 2.16 -7.29
CA GLU A 35 13.31 1.52 -6.11
C GLU A 35 12.91 2.56 -5.06
N LYS A 36 13.68 3.64 -4.88
CA LYS A 36 13.29 4.78 -4.02
C LYS A 36 12.00 5.44 -4.52
N LYS A 37 11.90 5.72 -5.82
CA LYS A 37 10.68 6.28 -6.43
C LYS A 37 9.48 5.36 -6.19
N ARG A 38 9.66 4.05 -6.39
CA ARG A 38 8.60 3.06 -6.15
C ARG A 38 8.12 3.05 -4.69
N ILE A 39 9.06 3.00 -3.74
CA ILE A 39 8.72 3.03 -2.30
C ILE A 39 8.03 4.35 -1.95
N SER A 40 8.53 5.48 -2.45
CA SER A 40 7.93 6.81 -2.24
C SER A 40 6.49 6.86 -2.76
N SER A 41 6.21 6.32 -3.95
CA SER A 41 4.85 6.25 -4.49
C SER A 41 3.91 5.43 -3.60
N VAL A 42 4.40 4.31 -3.06
CA VAL A 42 3.60 3.50 -2.13
C VAL A 42 3.30 4.28 -0.85
N LEU A 43 4.29 4.95 -0.27
CA LEU A 43 4.09 5.77 0.93
C LEU A 43 3.10 6.92 0.68
N LYS A 44 3.21 7.63 -0.45
CA LYS A 44 2.25 8.68 -0.84
C LYS A 44 0.82 8.16 -0.95
N VAL A 45 0.64 6.96 -1.52
CA VAL A 45 -0.68 6.33 -1.59
C VAL A 45 -1.19 6.01 -0.20
N LEU A 46 -0.35 5.51 0.71
CA LEU A 46 -0.75 5.25 2.09
C LEU A 46 -1.11 6.54 2.85
N ASP A 47 -0.36 7.61 2.64
CA ASP A 47 -0.62 8.93 3.25
C ASP A 47 -1.91 9.57 2.71
N SER A 48 -2.36 9.18 1.51
CA SER A 48 -3.61 9.66 0.92
C SER A 48 -4.87 8.96 1.43
N LEU A 49 -4.71 7.86 2.17
CA LEU A 49 -5.83 7.14 2.80
C LEU A 49 -6.44 7.98 3.93
N ASN A 50 -7.73 7.77 4.23
CA ASN A 50 -8.33 8.39 5.41
C ASN A 50 -7.77 7.78 6.71
N GLU A 51 -7.97 8.47 7.84
CA GLU A 51 -7.43 8.06 9.15
C GLU A 51 -7.79 6.63 9.53
N GLU A 52 -9.04 6.20 9.31
CA GLU A 52 -9.46 4.84 9.63
C GLU A 52 -8.72 3.79 8.79
N GLU A 53 -8.55 4.06 7.50
CA GLU A 53 -7.82 3.22 6.57
C GLU A 53 -6.32 3.17 6.90
N GLN A 54 -5.71 4.31 7.24
CA GLN A 54 -4.34 4.37 7.72
C GLN A 54 -4.15 3.56 9.01
N CYS A 55 -5.06 3.68 9.98
CA CYS A 55 -5.03 2.86 11.21
C CYS A 55 -5.11 1.36 10.90
N LEU A 56 -5.94 0.96 9.94
CA LEU A 56 -6.03 -0.44 9.52
C LEU A 56 -4.71 -0.95 8.92
N VAL A 57 -4.05 -0.17 8.07
CA VAL A 57 -2.71 -0.52 7.53
C VAL A 57 -1.68 -0.58 8.66
N ALA A 58 -1.65 0.43 9.54
CA ALA A 58 -0.75 0.54 10.67
C ALA A 58 -0.83 -0.71 11.56
N TYR A 59 -2.02 -1.04 12.02
CA TYR A 59 -2.21 -2.21 12.87
C TYR A 59 -1.83 -3.50 12.18
N LYS A 60 -2.16 -3.66 10.89
CA LYS A 60 -1.92 -4.92 10.19
C LYS A 60 -0.44 -5.14 9.83
N TYR A 61 0.26 -4.11 9.38
CA TYR A 61 1.56 -4.26 8.69
C TYR A 61 2.74 -3.59 9.40
N PHE A 62 2.48 -2.63 10.28
CA PHE A 62 3.54 -2.00 11.08
C PHE A 62 3.56 -2.54 12.51
N GLU A 63 2.39 -2.86 13.07
CA GLU A 63 2.26 -3.45 14.41
C GLU A 63 2.01 -4.96 14.41
N ASN A 64 1.89 -5.60 13.24
CA ASN A 64 1.70 -7.05 13.07
C ASN A 64 0.50 -7.65 13.84
N LYS A 65 -0.59 -6.89 14.01
CA LYS A 65 -1.78 -7.39 14.69
C LYS A 65 -2.56 -8.40 13.84
N THR A 66 -3.15 -9.38 14.52
CA THR A 66 -4.13 -10.30 13.97
C THR A 66 -5.46 -9.59 13.70
N HIS A 67 -6.34 -10.21 12.90
CA HIS A 67 -7.66 -9.62 12.63
C HIS A 67 -8.52 -9.52 13.88
N SER A 68 -8.35 -10.44 14.84
CA SER A 68 -9.05 -10.42 16.14
C SER A 68 -8.60 -9.23 16.98
N GLU A 69 -7.29 -8.99 17.10
CA GLU A 69 -6.78 -7.85 17.85
C GLU A 69 -7.16 -6.50 17.22
N ILE A 70 -7.21 -6.43 15.89
CA ILE A 70 -7.71 -5.24 15.17
C ILE A 70 -9.20 -5.03 15.45
N ALA A 71 -10.00 -6.10 15.43
CA ALA A 71 -11.42 -6.08 15.70
C ALA A 71 -11.71 -5.56 17.12
N GLU A 72 -10.96 -6.03 18.11
CA GLU A 72 -11.04 -5.57 19.49
C GLU A 72 -10.70 -4.07 19.62
N ARG A 73 -9.59 -3.63 19.02
CA ARG A 73 -9.16 -2.22 19.09
C ARG A 73 -10.10 -1.25 18.41
N LEU A 74 -10.73 -1.67 17.32
CA LEU A 74 -11.67 -0.83 16.57
C LEU A 74 -13.12 -1.02 17.05
N HIS A 75 -13.37 -1.89 18.02
CA HIS A 75 -14.70 -2.25 18.51
C HIS A 75 -15.66 -2.68 17.37
N VAL A 76 -15.17 -3.49 16.43
CA VAL A 76 -15.94 -4.03 15.30
C VAL A 76 -15.82 -5.55 15.23
N GLY A 77 -16.67 -6.21 14.44
CA GLY A 77 -16.54 -7.65 14.18
C GLY A 77 -15.34 -8.01 13.29
N ILE A 78 -14.77 -9.20 13.48
CA ILE A 78 -13.65 -9.75 12.67
C ILE A 78 -13.99 -9.78 11.17
N ASN A 79 -15.24 -10.12 10.83
CA ASN A 79 -15.71 -10.10 9.44
C ASN A 79 -15.70 -8.68 8.85
N THR A 80 -15.99 -7.67 9.66
CA THR A 80 -15.89 -6.25 9.27
C THR A 80 -14.45 -5.88 8.98
N VAL A 81 -13.49 -6.29 9.83
CA VAL A 81 -12.05 -6.07 9.59
C VAL A 81 -11.63 -6.69 8.26
N THR A 82 -11.99 -7.96 8.03
CA THR A 82 -11.66 -8.69 6.79
C THR A 82 -12.22 -7.98 5.55
N ARG A 83 -13.48 -7.51 5.61
CA ARG A 83 -14.10 -6.75 4.52
C ARG A 83 -13.42 -5.40 4.30
N LYS A 84 -13.09 -4.68 5.37
CA LYS A 84 -12.41 -3.37 5.29
C LYS A 84 -11.02 -3.54 4.69
N LEU A 85 -10.22 -4.50 5.14
CA LEU A 85 -8.92 -4.82 4.56
C LEU A 85 -9.01 -5.20 3.08
N LYS A 86 -9.98 -6.04 2.68
CA LYS A 86 -10.16 -6.40 1.27
C LYS A 86 -10.50 -5.18 0.39
N LYS A 87 -11.35 -4.28 0.89
CA LYS A 87 -11.68 -3.02 0.20
C LYS A 87 -10.44 -2.14 0.09
N LEU A 88 -9.68 -2.02 1.18
CA LEU A 88 -8.46 -1.23 1.27
C LEU A 88 -7.38 -1.70 0.28
N TYR A 89 -7.13 -3.02 0.17
CA TYR A 89 -6.20 -3.57 -0.83
C TYR A 89 -6.62 -3.21 -2.25
N LEU A 90 -7.92 -3.23 -2.53
CA LEU A 90 -8.42 -2.83 -3.83
C LEU A 90 -8.25 -1.32 -4.09
N THR A 91 -8.50 -0.48 -3.07
CA THR A 91 -8.29 0.97 -3.16
C THR A 91 -6.82 1.27 -3.44
N ILE A 92 -5.91 0.80 -2.57
CA ILE A 92 -4.46 1.01 -2.71
C ILE A 92 -3.97 0.46 -4.04
N GLY A 93 -4.38 -0.74 -4.42
CA GLY A 93 -3.98 -1.34 -5.69
C GLY A 93 -4.47 -0.57 -6.91
N ARG A 94 -5.67 0.04 -6.85
CA ARG A 94 -6.14 0.94 -7.92
C ARG A 94 -5.34 2.24 -7.96
N LEU A 95 -4.99 2.78 -6.79
CA LEU A 95 -4.15 3.98 -6.70
C LEU A 95 -2.73 3.72 -7.20
N LEU A 96 -2.21 2.50 -7.05
CA LEU A 96 -0.85 2.15 -7.49
C LEU A 96 -0.79 1.68 -8.94
N TYR A 97 -1.68 0.77 -9.34
CA TYR A 97 -1.65 0.12 -10.65
C TYR A 97 -2.60 0.77 -11.67
N GLY A 98 -3.60 1.53 -11.20
CA GLY A 98 -4.51 2.29 -12.06
C GLY A 98 -4.02 3.70 -12.38
N PHE A 99 -3.07 4.23 -11.61
CA PHE A 99 -2.34 5.46 -11.93
C PHE A 99 -1.18 5.23 -12.92
N GLU A 100 -0.87 3.98 -13.30
CA GLU A 100 0.11 3.73 -14.35
C GLU A 100 -0.38 4.22 -15.73
N ASP A 101 -1.68 4.34 -15.99
CA ASP A 101 -2.19 4.79 -17.30
C ASP A 101 -2.07 6.32 -17.55
N GLU A 102 -2.04 7.15 -16.50
CA GLU A 102 -1.85 8.62 -16.65
C GLU A 102 -0.39 9.05 -16.46
N PHE A 103 0.40 8.35 -15.64
CA PHE A 103 1.84 8.64 -15.51
C PHE A 103 2.68 8.19 -16.71
N LEU A 104 2.25 7.17 -17.47
CA LEU A 104 2.97 6.70 -18.67
C LEU A 104 2.84 7.65 -19.87
N LYS A 105 1.84 8.55 -19.90
CA LYS A 105 1.68 9.49 -21.03
C LYS A 105 2.71 10.62 -21.02
N GLU A 106 3.19 11.04 -19.85
CA GLU A 106 4.28 12.03 -19.76
C GLU A 106 5.66 11.44 -20.12
N LEU A 107 5.79 10.12 -20.24
CA LEU A 107 7.02 9.44 -20.70
C LEU A 107 6.99 9.03 -22.18
N ILE A 108 5.86 9.21 -22.87
CA ILE A 108 5.67 8.86 -24.29
C ILE A 108 5.05 10.05 -25.05
N GLU A 109 5.50 11.26 -24.77
CA GLU A 109 5.52 12.29 -25.82
C GLU A 109 6.98 12.53 -26.20
N PRO A 110 7.35 12.41 -27.49
CA PRO A 110 8.66 12.81 -27.92
C PRO A 110 8.79 14.30 -27.62
N ILE A 111 9.89 14.68 -26.99
CA ILE A 111 10.37 16.07 -27.04
C ILE A 111 10.43 16.40 -28.54
N GLY A 112 9.53 17.29 -28.99
CA GLY A 112 9.58 17.89 -30.32
C GLY A 112 10.87 18.67 -30.50
#